data_AF-A0A8T4TT11-F1
#
_entry.id   AF-A0A8T4TT11-F1
#
_cell.length_a   1.000
_cell.length_b   1.000
_cell.length_c   1.000
_cell.angle_alpha   90.00
_cell.angle_beta   90.00
_cell.angle_gamma   90.00
#
_symmetry.space_group_name_H-M   'P 1'
#
loop_
_entity.id
_entity.type
_entity.pdbx_description
1 polymer ?
#
loop_
_entity_poly.entity_id
_entity_poly.type
_entity_poly.pdbx_seq_one_letter_code
_entity_poly.pdbx_strand_id
1 'polypeptide(L)'
;MISDEDKIKATILYNLRRKKIIGGVHTHYDTLKRGFPSHLGKDIEKIAKKLIKEGLIITKPTSYGLQVSLNKERLAEIEEIITRIIKIKF
;
A
#
# COMPACT_ATOMS: atom_id res chain seq x y z
N MET A 1 -19.88 -7.66 3.08
CA MET A 1 -19.09 -7.38 4.30
C MET A 1 -17.66 -7.00 3.88
N ILE A 2 -17.04 -6.03 4.53
CA ILE A 2 -15.62 -5.70 4.31
C ILE A 2 -14.78 -6.72 5.07
N SER A 3 -13.88 -7.43 4.39
CA SER A 3 -13.00 -8.43 5.01
C SER A 3 -11.80 -7.78 5.71
N ASP A 4 -11.11 -8.53 6.57
CA ASP A 4 -9.87 -8.02 7.18
C ASP A 4 -8.75 -7.84 6.15
N GLU A 5 -8.72 -8.66 5.10
CA GLU A 5 -7.83 -8.47 3.95
C GLU A 5 -8.11 -7.12 3.25
N ASP A 6 -9.38 -6.77 3.04
CA ASP A 6 -9.76 -5.47 2.47
C ASP A 6 -9.30 -4.30 3.35
N LYS A 7 -9.43 -4.43 4.67
CA LYS A 7 -8.96 -3.41 5.62
C LYS A 7 -7.45 -3.24 5.56
N ILE A 8 -6.68 -4.33 5.54
CA ILE A 8 -5.22 -4.27 5.42
C ILE A 8 -4.83 -3.65 4.08
N LYS A 9 -5.43 -4.09 2.97
CA LYS A 9 -5.21 -3.53 1.61
C LYS A 9 -5.44 -2.01 1.61
N ALA A 10 -6.61 -1.56 2.05
CA ALA A 10 -6.92 -0.14 2.10
C ALA A 10 -5.97 0.64 3.02
N THR A 11 -5.57 0.05 4.16
CA THR A 11 -4.67 0.71 5.12
C THR A 11 -3.25 0.87 4.58
N ILE A 12 -2.73 -0.13 3.87
CA ILE A 12 -1.43 -0.04 3.17
C ILE A 12 -1.47 1.11 2.16
N LEU A 13 -2.49 1.13 1.31
CA LEU A 13 -2.66 2.15 0.27
C LEU A 13 -2.82 3.55 0.88
N TYR A 14 -3.65 3.69 1.91
CA TYR A 14 -3.85 4.92 2.66
C TYR A 14 -2.54 5.44 3.26
N ASN A 15 -1.74 4.57 3.87
CA ASN A 15 -0.47 4.95 4.50
C ASN A 15 0.56 5.49 3.50
N LEU A 16 0.59 4.96 2.28
CA LEU A 16 1.42 5.50 1.21
C LEU A 16 0.84 6.81 0.68
N ARG A 17 -0.48 6.87 0.46
CA ARG A 17 -1.18 8.03 -0.10
C ARG A 17 -1.09 9.25 0.78
N ARG A 18 -1.32 9.10 2.10
CA ARG A 18 -1.23 10.20 3.08
C ARG A 18 0.18 10.80 3.17
N LYS A 19 1.20 10.00 2.87
CA LYS A 19 2.62 10.41 2.84
C LYS A 19 3.07 10.88 1.45
N LYS A 20 2.17 10.92 0.46
CA LYS A 20 2.46 11.28 -0.94
C LYS A 20 3.58 10.42 -1.56
N ILE A 21 3.68 9.16 -1.15
CA ILE A 21 4.61 8.18 -1.75
C ILE A 21 3.97 7.68 -3.05
N ILE A 22 4.16 8.44 -4.13
CA ILE A 22 3.49 8.24 -5.43
C ILE A 22 4.50 8.38 -6.55
N GLY A 23 4.52 7.43 -7.50
CA GLY A 23 5.40 7.46 -8.67
C GLY A 23 6.88 7.53 -8.29
N GLY A 24 7.52 8.68 -8.54
CA GLY A 24 8.95 8.91 -8.30
C GLY A 24 9.36 9.08 -6.83
N VAL A 25 8.39 9.16 -5.91
CA VAL A 25 8.68 9.19 -4.47
C VAL A 25 8.52 7.77 -3.91
N HIS A 26 9.55 7.24 -3.26
CA HIS A 26 9.58 5.86 -2.79
C HIS A 26 9.87 5.73 -1.29
N THR A 27 9.50 4.59 -0.70
CA THR A 27 9.86 4.20 0.67
C THR A 27 10.34 2.75 0.69
N HIS A 28 11.05 2.34 1.75
CA HIS A 28 11.45 0.94 1.94
C HIS A 28 10.23 0.02 2.10
N TYR A 29 10.25 -1.17 1.51
CA TYR A 29 9.16 -2.15 1.56
C TYR A 29 8.72 -2.49 3.00
N ASP A 30 9.67 -2.63 3.94
CA ASP A 30 9.33 -2.91 5.35
C ASP A 30 8.55 -1.79 6.05
N THR A 31 8.54 -0.58 5.49
CA THR A 31 7.73 0.52 6.02
C THR A 31 6.24 0.23 5.89
N LEU A 32 5.82 -0.66 4.99
CA LEU A 32 4.41 -1.05 4.83
C LEU A 32 3.84 -1.72 6.09
N LYS A 33 4.67 -2.31 6.94
CA LYS A 33 4.26 -2.94 8.21
C LYS A 33 4.10 -1.93 9.34
N ARG A 34 4.65 -0.70 9.21
CA ARG A 34 4.63 0.28 10.30
C ARG A 34 3.22 0.74 10.61
N GLY A 35 2.87 0.72 11.89
CA GLY A 35 1.55 1.12 12.40
C GLY A 35 0.52 0.00 12.42
N PHE A 36 0.86 -1.21 11.98
CA PHE A 36 0.03 -2.39 12.17
C PHE A 36 0.43 -3.18 13.43
N PRO A 37 -0.51 -3.92 14.04
CA PRO A 37 -0.19 -4.95 15.03
C PRO A 37 0.84 -5.97 14.50
N SER A 38 1.78 -6.38 15.34
CA SER A 38 2.89 -7.27 14.96
C SER A 38 2.43 -8.63 14.44
N HIS A 39 1.32 -9.17 14.95
CA HIS A 39 0.78 -10.47 14.53
C HIS A 39 0.28 -10.48 13.07
N LEU A 40 0.02 -9.32 12.46
CA LEU A 40 -0.45 -9.21 11.07
C LEU A 40 0.68 -9.16 10.03
N GLY A 41 1.95 -9.24 10.45
CA GLY A 41 3.10 -9.06 9.55
C GLY A 41 3.08 -9.94 8.30
N LYS A 42 2.71 -11.22 8.44
CA LYS A 42 2.61 -12.17 7.33
C LYS A 42 1.49 -11.81 6.35
N ASP A 43 0.34 -11.38 6.87
CA ASP A 43 -0.80 -10.98 6.04
C ASP A 43 -0.51 -9.70 5.27
N ILE A 44 0.14 -8.74 5.92
CA ILE A 44 0.58 -7.48 5.29
C ILE A 44 1.53 -7.77 4.12
N GLU A 45 2.52 -8.64 4.30
CA GLU A 45 3.45 -9.01 3.22
C GLU A 45 2.73 -9.70 2.06
N LYS A 46 1.84 -10.64 2.37
CA LYS A 46 1.04 -11.35 1.37
C LYS A 46 0.19 -10.36 0.55
N ILE A 47 -0.49 -9.43 1.22
CA ILE A 47 -1.34 -8.43 0.58
C ILE A 47 -0.50 -7.40 -0.18
N ALA A 48 0.64 -6.95 0.35
CA ALA A 48 1.55 -6.06 -0.36
C ALA A 48 2.07 -6.68 -1.66
N LYS A 49 2.43 -7.98 -1.65
CA LYS A 49 2.81 -8.72 -2.87
C LYS A 49 1.65 -8.79 -3.88
N LYS A 50 0.41 -8.99 -3.42
CA LYS A 50 -0.77 -8.93 -4.30
C LYS A 50 -0.93 -7.54 -4.91
N LEU A 51 -0.80 -6.47 -4.13
CA LEU A 51 -0.91 -5.09 -4.63
C LEU A 51 0.17 -4.74 -5.67
N ILE A 52 1.38 -5.29 -5.48
CA ILE A 52 2.46 -5.16 -6.47
C ILE A 52 2.11 -5.92 -7.75
N LYS A 53 1.66 -7.18 -7.63
CA LYS A 53 1.24 -7.99 -8.78
C LYS A 53 0.06 -7.37 -9.53
N GLU A 54 -0.90 -6.79 -8.80
CA GLU A 54 -2.04 -6.06 -9.36
C GLU A 54 -1.56 -4.81 -10.10
N GLY A 55 -0.44 -4.20 -9.71
CA GLY A 55 0.09 -2.97 -10.28
C GLY A 55 -0.38 -1.69 -9.59
N LEU A 56 -0.95 -1.80 -8.39
CA LEU A 56 -1.35 -0.67 -7.54
C LEU A 56 -0.14 -0.10 -6.77
N ILE A 57 0.83 -0.96 -6.45
CA ILE A 57 2.13 -0.58 -5.91
C ILE A 57 3.19 -0.90 -6.95
N ILE A 58 4.06 0.06 -7.25
CA ILE A 58 5.26 -0.15 -8.07
C ILE A 58 6.46 -0.39 -7.18
N THR A 59 7.36 -1.24 -7.65
CA THR A 59 8.62 -1.54 -6.96
C THR A 59 9.81 -0.95 -7.69
N LYS A 60 10.86 -0.63 -6.94
CA LYS A 60 12.17 -0.28 -7.47
C LYS A 60 13.23 -1.05 -6.68
N PRO A 61 13.94 -2.02 -7.27
CA PRO A 61 15.06 -2.65 -6.60
C PRO A 61 16.19 -1.62 -6.42
N THR A 62 16.81 -1.62 -5.25
CA THR A 62 17.99 -0.80 -4.93
C THR A 62 19.04 -1.66 -4.23
N SER A 63 20.29 -1.20 -4.18
CA SER A 63 21.39 -1.93 -3.51
C SER A 63 21.15 -2.17 -2.02
N TYR A 64 20.32 -1.34 -1.38
CA TYR A 64 20.00 -1.41 0.05
C TYR A 64 18.58 -1.95 0.32
N GLY A 65 17.90 -2.49 -0.69
CA GLY A 65 16.61 -3.18 -0.53
C GLY A 65 15.54 -2.81 -1.55
N LEU A 66 14.36 -3.40 -1.36
CA LEU A 66 13.21 -3.15 -2.22
C LEU A 66 12.51 -1.86 -1.81
N GLN A 67 12.40 -0.93 -2.75
CA GLN A 67 11.58 0.27 -2.57
C GLN A 67 10.22 0.11 -3.21
N VAL A 68 9.23 0.81 -2.66
CA VAL A 68 7.83 0.81 -3.11
C VAL A 68 7.27 2.21 -3.22
N SER A 69 6.33 2.38 -4.15
CA SER A 69 5.51 3.58 -4.29
C SER A 69 4.12 3.24 -4.81
N LEU A 70 3.13 4.12 -4.63
CA LEU A 70 1.87 3.99 -5.32
C LEU A 70 2.05 4.21 -6.83
N ASN A 71 1.33 3.42 -7.62
CA ASN A 71 1.28 3.65 -9.05
C ASN A 71 0.49 4.95 -9.34
N LYS A 72 1.17 5.95 -9.90
CA LYS A 72 0.58 7.24 -10.26
C LYS A 72 -0.54 7.08 -11.30
N GLU A 73 -0.41 6.14 -12.23
CA GLU A 73 -1.38 5.90 -13.31
C GLU A 73 -2.69 5.30 -12.78
N ARG A 74 -2.67 4.71 -11.58
CA ARG A 74 -3.83 4.06 -10.95
C ARG A 74 -4.28 4.76 -9.68
N LEU A 75 -3.89 6.01 -9.50
CA LEU A 75 -4.14 6.75 -8.26
C LEU A 75 -5.65 6.89 -7.98
N ALA A 76 -6.47 7.11 -9.00
CA ALA A 76 -7.92 7.20 -8.86
C ALA A 76 -8.54 5.92 -8.29
N GLU A 77 -8.13 4.75 -8.80
CA GLU A 77 -8.59 3.45 -8.29
C GLU A 77 -8.12 3.22 -6.85
N ILE A 78 -6.88 3.59 -6.54
CA ILE A 78 -6.33 3.51 -5.18
C ILE A 78 -7.16 4.35 -4.21
N GLU A 79 -7.46 5.59 -4.60
CA GLU A 79 -8.27 6.51 -3.79
C GLU A 79 -9.71 6.03 -3.63
N GLU A 80 -10.28 5.39 -4.65
CA GLU A 80 -11.59 4.75 -4.56
C GLU A 80 -11.60 3.62 -3.52
N ILE A 81 -10.59 2.73 -3.55
CA ILE A 81 -10.43 1.64 -2.57
C ILE A 81 -10.35 2.21 -1.15
N ILE A 82 -9.53 3.25 -0.95
CA ILE A 82 -9.38 3.90 0.35
C ILE A 82 -10.70 4.55 0.79
N THR A 83 -11.36 5.30 -0.09
CA THR A 83 -12.64 5.96 0.19
C THR A 83 -13.72 4.95 0.54
N ARG A 84 -13.79 3.83 -0.18
CA ARG A 84 -14.83 2.82 0.02
C ARG A 84 -14.73 2.15 1.39
N ILE A 85 -13.50 1.88 1.85
CA ILE A 85 -13.22 1.07 3.05
C ILE A 85 -12.94 1.93 4.29
N ILE A 86 -12.09 2.94 4.19
CA ILE A 86 -11.65 3.80 5.31
C ILE A 86 -12.49 5.09 5.39
N LYS A 87 -13.26 5.42 4.35
CA LYS A 87 -14.11 6.63 4.27
C LYS A 87 -13.33 7.96 4.29
N ILE A 88 -12.08 7.95 3.82
CA ILE A 88 -11.23 9.15 3.65
C ILE A 88 -11.13 9.50 2.16
N LYS A 89 -11.24 10.79 1.84
CA LYS A 89 -11.03 11.36 0.50
C LYS A 89 -9.73 12.17 0.45
N PHE A 90 -9.13 12.26 -0.73
CA PHE A 90 -7.86 12.93 -0.99
C PHE A 90 -7.94 13.93 -2.14
#